data_AF-A0A8I0H507-F1
#
_entry.id   AF-A0A8I0H507-F1
#
_cell.length_a   1.000
_cell.length_b   1.000
_cell.length_c   1.000
_cell.angle_alpha   90.00
_cell.angle_beta   90.00
_cell.angle_gamma   90.00
#
_symmetry.space_group_name_H-M   'P 1'
#
loop_
_entity.id
_entity.type
_entity.pdbx_description
1 polymer ?
#
loop_
_entity_poly.entity_id
_entity_poly.type
_entity_poly.pdbx_seq_one_letter_code
_entity_poly.pdbx_strand_id
1 'polypeptide(L)' 'LEVDPKLSWALRHPEQFPIDVNKVDYEMLLRVPGIGVKSARLIVASRRFSKIGFYQLKKIGVVMKKAQYFITCCELPM' A
#
# COMPACT_ATOMS: atom_id res chain seq x y z
N LEU A 1 -22.30 10.17 3.93
CA LEU A 1 -21.49 8.95 3.80
C LEU A 1 -20.24 9.33 3.00
N GLU A 2 -19.22 9.90 3.65
CA GLU A 2 -18.00 10.36 2.99
C GLU A 2 -17.11 9.15 2.69
N VAL A 3 -17.30 8.57 1.51
CA VAL A 3 -16.40 7.52 1.04
C VAL A 3 -15.06 8.17 0.75
N ASP A 4 -14.03 7.73 1.46
CA ASP A 4 -12.65 8.20 1.30
C ASP A 4 -12.29 8.20 -0.20
N PRO A 5 -11.86 9.32 -0.79
CA PRO A 5 -11.73 9.47 -2.24
C PRO A 5 -10.78 8.45 -2.87
N LYS A 6 -9.80 7.95 -2.09
CA LYS A 6 -8.91 6.86 -2.49
C LYS A 6 -9.62 5.52 -2.56
N LEU A 7 -10.52 5.25 -1.62
CA LEU A 7 -11.31 4.03 -1.60
C LEU A 7 -12.27 3.97 -2.79
N SER A 8 -12.94 5.09 -3.11
CA SER A 8 -13.79 5.16 -4.30
C SER A 8 -13.02 4.91 -5.60
N TRP A 9 -11.81 5.44 -5.73
CA TRP A 9 -10.97 5.19 -6.89
C TRP A 9 -10.52 3.73 -6.95
N ALA A 10 -10.08 3.18 -5.82
CA ALA A 10 -9.60 1.80 -5.77
C ALA A 10 -10.69 0.77 -6.07
N LEU A 11 -11.92 1.02 -5.62
CA LEU A 11 -13.09 0.19 -5.95
C LEU A 11 -13.52 0.29 -7.42
N ARG A 12 -13.24 1.42 -8.10
CA ARG A 12 -13.54 1.60 -9.53
C ARG A 12 -12.46 1.03 -10.44
N HIS A 13 -11.27 0.74 -9.91
CA HIS A 13 -10.13 0.20 -10.65
C HIS A 13 -9.60 -1.10 -10.04
N PRO A 14 -10.45 -2.13 -9.84
CA PRO A 14 -10.01 -3.40 -9.27
C PRO A 14 -8.94 -4.09 -10.14
N GLU A 15 -8.88 -3.82 -11.45
CA GLU A 15 -7.88 -4.35 -12.37
C GLU A 15 -6.44 -3.91 -12.04
N GLN A 16 -6.28 -2.80 -11.30
CA GLN A 16 -4.98 -2.31 -10.90
C GLN A 16 -4.50 -2.91 -9.57
N PHE A 17 -5.34 -3.67 -8.88
CA PHE A 17 -5.05 -4.25 -7.57
C PHE A 17 -5.05 -5.78 -7.60
N PRO A 18 -4.28 -6.45 -6.73
CA PRO A 18 -3.41 -5.85 -5.69
C PRO A 18 -2.04 -5.43 -6.23
N ILE A 19 -1.49 -4.34 -5.71
CA ILE A 19 -0.18 -3.81 -6.13
C ILE A 19 0.95 -4.31 -5.22
N ASP A 20 2.10 -4.67 -5.79
CA ASP A 20 3.29 -5.05 -5.02
C ASP A 20 4.00 -3.80 -4.48
N VAL A 21 4.00 -3.61 -3.16
CA VAL A 21 4.63 -2.45 -2.50
C VAL A 21 6.12 -2.30 -2.79
N ASN A 22 6.79 -3.40 -3.14
CA ASN A 22 8.22 -3.42 -3.42
C ASN A 22 8.56 -2.98 -4.84
N LYS A 23 7.59 -3.06 -5.77
CA LYS A 23 7.81 -2.76 -7.19
C LYS A 23 7.08 -1.50 -7.66
N VAL A 24 5.90 -1.24 -7.11
CA VAL A 24 4.97 -0.23 -7.64
C VAL A 24 5.47 1.21 -7.54
N ASP A 25 5.02 2.12 -8.39
CA ASP A 25 5.42 3.53 -8.30
C ASP A 25 4.86 4.27 -7.08
N TYR A 26 5.54 5.34 -6.69
CA TYR A 26 5.16 6.20 -5.57
C TYR A 26 3.72 6.74 -5.71
N GLU A 27 3.33 7.15 -6.91
CA GLU A 27 2.00 7.68 -7.18
C GLU A 27 0.91 6.64 -6.96
N MET A 28 1.18 5.38 -7.32
CA MET A 28 0.24 4.28 -7.09
C MET A 28 0.14 3.92 -5.61
N LEU A 29 1.22 4.00 -4.84
CA LEU A 29 1.16 3.89 -3.37
C LEU A 29 0.26 4.97 -2.75
N LEU A 30 0.26 6.19 -3.29
CA LEU A 30 -0.61 7.25 -2.80
C LEU A 30 -2.10 6.98 -3.08
N ARG A 31 -2.43 6.17 -4.08
CA ARG A 31 -3.82 5.79 -4.40
C ARG A 31 -4.35 4.67 -3.51
N VAL A 32 -3.48 3.94 -2.81
CA VAL A 32 -3.89 2.88 -1.89
C VAL A 32 -4.60 3.47 -0.66
N PRO A 33 -5.82 3.01 -0.35
CA PRO A 33 -6.50 3.35 0.89
C PRO A 33 -5.69 2.90 2.11
N GLY A 34 -5.41 3.82 3.04
CA GLY A 34 -4.62 3.52 4.23
C GLY A 34 -3.12 3.76 4.09
N ILE A 35 -2.63 4.18 2.91
CA ILE A 35 -1.27 4.71 2.72
C ILE A 35 -1.32 6.23 2.58
N GLY A 36 -0.63 6.92 3.49
CA GLY A 36 -0.43 8.37 3.44
C GLY A 36 0.86 8.75 2.72
N VAL A 37 1.04 10.06 2.45
CA VAL A 37 2.25 10.62 1.80
C VAL A 37 3.53 10.24 2.54
N LYS A 38 3.54 10.35 3.87
CA LYS A 38 4.69 9.98 4.71
C LYS A 38 5.00 8.49 4.60
N SER A 39 3.99 7.64 4.73
CA SER A 39 4.14 6.19 4.64
C SER A 39 4.59 5.76 3.23
N ALA A 40 4.05 6.34 2.17
CA ALA A 40 4.46 6.07 0.79
C ALA A 40 5.94 6.42 0.56
N ARG A 41 6.40 7.57 1.05
CA ARG A 41 7.82 7.96 0.98
C ARG A 41 8.72 6.96 1.72
N LEU A 42 8.31 6.56 2.92
CA LEU A 42 9.04 5.56 3.71
C LEU A 42 9.09 4.20 3.02
N ILE A 43 7.99 3.75 2.40
CA ILE A 43 7.97 2.51 1.61
C ILE A 43 8.99 2.59 0.47
N VAL A 44 8.97 3.66 -0.31
CA VAL A 44 9.91 3.84 -1.43
C VAL A 44 11.36 3.93 -0.95
N ALA A 45 11.61 4.56 0.19
CA ALA A 45 12.95 4.62 0.78
C ALA A 45 13.40 3.25 1.30
N SER A 46 12.56 2.57 2.08
CA SER A 46 12.90 1.30 2.73
C SER A 46 13.08 0.15 1.74
N ARG A 47 12.27 0.09 0.68
CA ARG A 47 12.36 -0.99 -0.33
C ARG A 47 13.66 -0.99 -1.12
N ARG A 48 14.40 0.13 -1.13
CA ARG A 48 15.73 0.21 -1.74
C ARG A 48 16.79 -0.55 -0.95
N PHE A 49 16.57 -0.71 0.36
CA PHE A 49 17.52 -1.37 1.25
C PHE A 49 17.11 -2.82 1.54
N SER A 50 15.82 -3.09 1.72
CA SER A 50 15.32 -4.44 1.99
C SER A 50 13.87 -4.58 1.54
N LYS A 51 13.45 -5.82 1.23
CA LYS A 51 12.05 -6.10 0.87
C LYS A 51 11.14 -5.77 2.05
N ILE A 52 10.09 -5.04 1.75
CA ILE A 52 9.08 -4.64 2.71
C ILE A 52 8.06 -5.75 2.89
N GLY A 53 7.99 -6.26 4.12
CA GLY A 53 6.98 -7.22 4.59
C GLY A 53 5.83 -6.56 5.37
N PHE A 54 4.89 -7.40 5.82
CA PHE A 54 3.68 -6.99 6.54
C PHE A 54 4.01 -6.24 7.83
N TYR A 55 4.94 -6.76 8.64
CA TYR A 55 5.32 -6.14 9.91
C TYR A 55 5.93 -4.75 9.71
N GLN A 56 6.75 -4.59 8.67
CA GLN A 56 7.39 -3.32 8.35
C GLN A 56 6.37 -2.28 7.87
N LEU A 57 5.40 -2.66 7.05
CA LEU A 57 4.31 -1.76 6.63
C LEU A 57 3.53 -1.23 7.83
N LYS A 58 3.20 -2.10 8.79
CA LYS A 58 2.54 -1.69 10.04
C LYS A 58 3.42 -0.73 10.85
N LYS A 59 4.73 -0.96 10.92
CA LYS A 59 5.70 -0.09 11.60
C LYS A 59 5.88 1.28 10.91
N ILE A 60 5.81 1.31 9.58
CA ILE A 60 5.85 2.55 8.77
C ILE A 60 4.58 3.40 8.97
N GLY A 61 3.53 2.84 9.55
CA GLY A 61 2.26 3.52 9.79
C GLY A 61 1.23 3.34 8.67
N VAL A 62 1.37 2.29 7.86
CA VAL A 62 0.33 1.89 6.90
C VAL A 62 -0.85 1.31 7.68
N VAL A 63 -2.07 1.76 7.33
CA VAL A 63 -3.31 1.24 7.92
C VAL A 63 -3.68 -0.08 7.26
N MET A 64 -3.13 -1.18 7.79
CA MET A 64 -3.30 -2.52 7.22
C MET A 64 -4.76 -2.96 7.11
N LYS A 65 -5.65 -2.53 8.02
CA LYS A 65 -7.10 -2.84 7.96
C LYS A 65 -7.74 -2.50 6.60
N LYS A 66 -7.27 -1.43 5.94
CA LYS A 66 -7.76 -1.01 4.61
C LYS A 66 -6.80 -1.46 3.52
N ALA A 67 -5.51 -1.23 3.71
CA ALA A 67 -4.51 -1.48 2.68
C ALA A 67 -4.39 -2.96 2.31
N GLN A 68 -4.61 -3.90 3.24
CA GLN A 68 -4.41 -5.35 3.01
C GLN A 68 -5.16 -5.93 1.80
N TYR A 69 -6.28 -5.33 1.40
CA TYR A 69 -7.07 -5.78 0.23
C TYR A 69 -6.52 -5.26 -1.10
N PHE A 70 -5.64 -4.25 -1.05
CA PHE A 70 -5.14 -3.52 -2.22
C PHE A 70 -3.64 -3.72 -2.43
N ILE A 71 -2.89 -4.24 -1.45
CA ILE A 71 -1.44 -4.40 -1.57
C ILE A 71 -1.01 -5.84 -1.39
N THR A 72 0.04 -6.21 -2.12
CA THR A 72 0.84 -7.40 -1.85
C THR A 72 2.18 -6.95 -1.28
N CYS A 73 2.72 -7.74 -0.37
CA CYS A 73 4.10 -7.65 0.05
C CYS A 73 4.70 -9.05 -0.10
N CYS A 74 6.02 -9.17 -0.23
CA CYS A 74 6.71 -10.45 -0.49
C CYS A 74 6.55 -11.52 0.61
N GLU A 75 5.61 -11.34 1.54
CA GLU A 75 5.12 -12.36 2.45
C GLU A 75 3.71 -12.78 2.01
N LEU A 76 3.61 -13.83 1.20
CA LEU A 76 2.39 -14.60 0.99
C LEU A 76 2.78 -16.08 0.81
N PRO A 77 2.06 -17.05 1.40
CA PRO A 77 1.52 -17.18 2.76
C PRO A 77 2.34 -18.21 3.58
N MET A 78 1.96 -18.50 4.83
CA MET A 78 2.14 -19.87 5.37
C MET A 78 1.14 -20.79 4.67
#